data_AF-A0A7S2D7E6-F1
#
_entry.id   AF-A0A7S2D7E6-F1
#
_cell.length_a   1.000
_cell.length_b   1.000
_cell.length_c   1.000
_cell.angle_alpha   90.00
_cell.angle_beta   90.00
_cell.angle_gamma   90.00
#
_symmetry.space_group_name_H-M   'P 1'
#
loop_
_entity.id
_entity.type
_entity.pdbx_description
1 polymer ?
#
loop_
_entity_poly.entity_id
_entity_poly.type
_entity_poly.pdbx_seq_one_letter_code
_entity_poly.pdbx_strand_id
1 'polypeptide(L)'
;AVWGVDFGRRARRMLRLAARRMAASAKSSWDGQVMADVCIVPMGQGVSVRKEVTEVERLLREREAQGKIVCKLHGYGTNISGHWDDVMGAIKDAHAMLHDRMGVLRITSNMRFGTRVDKAQSIEDKVSAVEEGLKGGHEAAGS
;
A
#
# COMPACT_ATOMS: atom_id res chain seq x y z
N ALA A 1 4.86 -56.59 25.86
CA ALA A 1 4.20 -55.91 24.73
C ALA A 1 4.89 -54.56 24.51
N VAL A 2 5.77 -54.46 23.50
CA VAL A 2 6.52 -53.23 23.19
C VAL A 2 6.21 -52.81 21.76
N TRP A 3 5.02 -52.28 21.53
CA TRP A 3 4.60 -51.67 20.27
C TRP A 3 3.62 -50.54 20.61
N GLY A 4 4.06 -49.28 20.58
CA GLY A 4 3.13 -48.17 20.84
C GLY A 4 3.69 -46.74 20.86
N VAL A 5 5.01 -46.53 20.98
CA VAL A 5 5.54 -45.17 21.30
C VAL A 5 6.31 -44.48 20.17
N ASP A 6 6.51 -45.10 19.00
CA ASP A 6 7.35 -44.52 17.93
C ASP A 6 6.57 -43.85 16.77
N PHE A 7 5.27 -44.12 16.63
CA PHE A 7 4.47 -43.59 15.53
C PHE A 7 4.25 -42.07 15.62
N GLY A 8 3.97 -41.56 16.84
CA GLY A 8 3.71 -40.15 17.08
C GLY A 8 4.94 -39.24 16.86
N ARG A 9 6.16 -39.73 17.09
CA ARG A 9 7.39 -38.96 16.87
C ARG A 9 7.71 -38.81 15.38
N ARG A 10 7.55 -39.88 14.61
CA ARG A 10 7.73 -39.85 13.15
C ARG A 10 6.66 -38.99 12.47
N ALA A 11 5.40 -39.11 12.86
CA ALA A 11 4.31 -38.28 12.34
C ALA A 11 4.54 -36.78 12.65
N ARG A 12 4.93 -36.42 13.88
CA ARG A 12 5.26 -35.02 14.23
C ARG A 12 6.47 -34.47 13.48
N ARG A 13 7.49 -35.31 13.24
CA ARG A 13 8.68 -34.92 12.46
C ARG A 13 8.33 -34.72 10.98
N MET A 14 7.49 -35.58 10.42
CA MET A 14 6.97 -35.46 9.05
C MET A 14 6.10 -34.21 8.88
N LEU A 15 5.20 -33.93 9.83
CA LEU A 15 4.37 -32.72 9.81
C LEU A 15 5.22 -31.45 9.92
N ARG A 16 6.26 -31.44 10.76
CA ARG A 16 7.22 -30.32 10.87
C ARG A 16 8.04 -30.14 9.61
N LEU A 17 8.46 -31.22 8.94
CA LEU A 17 9.19 -31.16 7.67
C LEU A 17 8.30 -30.68 6.52
N ALA A 18 7.04 -31.11 6.48
CA ALA A 18 6.05 -30.63 5.52
C ALA A 18 5.74 -29.13 5.74
N ALA A 19 5.47 -28.71 6.98
CA ALA A 19 5.25 -27.30 7.33
C ALA A 19 6.47 -26.42 6.98
N ARG A 20 7.69 -26.92 7.22
CA ARG A 20 8.94 -26.23 6.81
C ARG A 20 9.09 -26.14 5.30
N ARG A 21 8.73 -27.17 4.53
CA ARG A 21 8.73 -27.12 3.06
C ARG A 21 7.66 -26.16 2.53
N MET A 22 6.49 -26.10 3.14
CA MET A 22 5.45 -25.14 2.77
C MET A 22 5.87 -23.71 3.10
N ALA A 23 6.50 -23.46 4.25
CA ALA A 23 7.05 -22.15 4.62
C ALA A 23 8.25 -21.74 3.74
N ALA A 24 9.12 -22.69 3.36
CA ALA A 24 10.26 -22.42 2.48
C ALA A 24 9.85 -22.19 1.01
N SER A 25 8.74 -22.82 0.56
CA SER A 25 8.13 -22.57 -0.75
C SER A 25 7.38 -21.22 -0.83
N ALA A 26 7.22 -20.52 0.30
CA ALA A 26 6.40 -19.31 0.42
C ALA A 26 7.20 -18.00 0.37
N LYS A 27 8.50 -18.02 0.05
CA LYS A 27 9.24 -16.77 -0.15
C LYS A 27 8.84 -16.14 -1.47
N SER A 28 7.87 -15.23 -1.39
CA SER A 28 7.54 -14.29 -2.45
C SER A 28 8.81 -13.51 -2.85
N SER A 29 8.99 -13.28 -4.15
CA SER A 29 10.03 -12.38 -4.67
C SER A 29 9.69 -10.90 -4.44
N TRP A 30 8.46 -10.61 -4.01
CA TRP A 30 7.99 -9.27 -3.69
C TRP A 30 8.25 -8.94 -2.23
N ASP A 31 8.85 -7.78 -2.00
CA ASP A 31 9.23 -7.21 -0.70
C ASP A 31 8.07 -6.50 0.02
N GLY A 32 6.86 -6.58 -0.53
CA GLY A 32 5.66 -5.95 0.02
C GLY A 32 5.53 -4.47 -0.33
N GLN A 33 6.43 -3.88 -1.12
CA GLN A 33 6.31 -2.47 -1.50
C GLN A 33 5.18 -2.21 -2.50
N VAL A 34 4.40 -1.18 -2.26
CA VAL A 34 3.32 -0.73 -3.15
C VAL A 34 3.34 0.78 -3.30
N MET A 35 2.95 1.26 -4.49
CA MET A 35 2.60 2.65 -4.75
C MET A 35 1.14 2.71 -5.15
N ALA A 36 0.38 3.61 -4.55
CA ALA A 36 -1.02 3.83 -4.83
C ALA A 36 -1.28 5.32 -5.07
N ASP A 37 -2.19 5.61 -5.99
CA ASP A 37 -2.90 6.88 -6.09
C ASP A 37 -4.32 6.61 -5.62
N VAL A 38 -4.75 7.30 -4.56
CA VAL A 38 -6.07 7.11 -3.94
C VAL A 38 -6.86 8.42 -3.89
N CYS A 39 -8.11 8.33 -4.32
CA CYS A 39 -9.10 9.39 -4.24
C CYS A 39 -10.26 8.91 -3.36
N ILE A 40 -10.49 9.57 -2.22
CA ILE A 40 -11.58 9.26 -1.28
C ILE A 40 -12.64 10.35 -1.36
N VAL A 41 -13.86 9.96 -1.71
CA VAL A 41 -14.98 10.89 -1.91
C VAL A 41 -16.14 10.53 -0.97
N PRO A 42 -16.29 11.28 0.14
CA PRO A 42 -17.47 11.23 0.99
C PRO A 42 -18.73 11.60 0.21
N MET A 43 -19.82 10.86 0.43
CA MET A 43 -21.11 11.13 -0.19
C MET A 43 -22.11 11.65 0.85
N GLY A 44 -23.00 12.54 0.41
CA GLY A 44 -24.08 13.08 1.25
C GLY A 44 -23.69 14.25 2.17
N GLN A 45 -22.49 14.82 2.02
CA GLN A 45 -22.01 15.96 2.83
C GLN A 45 -22.30 17.34 2.19
N GLY A 46 -23.05 17.37 1.10
CA GLY A 46 -23.25 18.56 0.27
C GLY A 46 -22.21 18.70 -0.84
N VAL A 47 -22.10 19.89 -1.42
CA VAL A 47 -21.24 20.15 -2.61
C VAL A 47 -19.75 20.22 -2.28
N SER A 48 -19.40 20.44 -1.01
CA SER A 48 -18.02 20.60 -0.57
C SER A 48 -17.70 19.56 0.49
N VAL A 49 -16.68 18.76 0.21
CA VAL A 49 -16.17 17.70 1.11
C VAL A 49 -14.80 18.07 1.69
N ARG A 50 -14.47 19.37 1.72
CA ARG A 50 -13.14 19.85 2.10
C ARG A 50 -12.75 19.42 3.51
N LYS A 51 -13.69 19.43 4.46
CA LYS A 51 -13.41 19.10 5.86
C LYS A 51 -12.99 17.64 6.00
N GLU A 52 -13.73 16.75 5.36
CA GLU A 52 -13.50 15.31 5.34
C GLU A 52 -12.16 14.98 4.69
N VAL A 53 -11.90 15.55 3.51
CA VAL A 53 -10.61 15.36 2.81
C VAL A 53 -9.44 15.92 3.62
N THR A 54 -9.64 17.01 4.37
CA THR A 54 -8.60 17.57 5.26
C THR A 54 -8.26 16.59 6.39
N GLU A 55 -9.25 15.93 7.00
CA GLU A 55 -8.99 14.95 8.06
C GLU A 55 -8.36 13.66 7.52
N VAL A 56 -8.72 13.22 6.31
CA VAL A 56 -8.03 12.12 5.63
C VAL A 56 -6.57 12.46 5.42
N GLU A 57 -6.27 13.63 4.86
CA GLU A 57 -4.88 14.05 4.61
C GLU A 57 -4.09 14.22 5.91
N ARG A 58 -4.71 14.71 6.98
CA ARG A 58 -4.07 14.77 8.31
C ARG A 58 -3.67 13.38 8.79
N LEU A 59 -4.57 12.39 8.69
CA LEU A 59 -4.29 11.00 9.07
C LEU A 59 -3.13 10.42 8.25
N LEU A 60 -3.08 10.68 6.94
CA LEU A 60 -1.99 10.20 6.09
C LEU A 60 -0.63 10.81 6.51
N ARG A 61 -0.60 12.11 6.80
CA ARG A 61 0.62 12.78 7.30
C ARG A 61 1.06 12.28 8.69
N GLU A 62 0.11 11.92 9.55
CA GLU A 62 0.44 11.28 10.83
C GLU A 62 1.11 9.91 10.61
N ARG A 63 0.67 9.14 9.61
CA ARG A 63 1.30 7.85 9.25
C ARG A 63 2.66 8.04 8.61
N GLU A 64 2.83 9.09 7.81
CA GLU A 64 4.13 9.47 7.25
C GLU A 64 5.11 9.89 8.33
N ALA A 65 4.67 10.71 9.31
CA ALA A 65 5.49 11.08 10.46
C ALA A 65 5.91 9.87 11.33
N GLN A 66 5.15 8.78 11.29
CA GLN A 66 5.50 7.51 11.93
C GLN A 66 6.46 6.65 11.10
N GLY A 67 6.86 7.10 9.90
CA GLY A 67 7.71 6.35 8.98
C GLY A 67 7.05 5.14 8.34
N LYS A 68 5.70 5.06 8.36
CA LYS A 68 4.95 3.90 7.83
C LYS A 68 4.68 4.01 6.33
N ILE A 69 4.41 5.23 5.87
CA ILE A 69 4.12 5.54 4.47
C ILE A 69 4.86 6.80 4.04
N VAL A 70 4.96 7.03 2.75
CA VAL A 70 5.25 8.35 2.16
C VAL A 70 3.98 8.80 1.45
N CYS A 71 3.61 10.07 1.60
CA CYS A 71 2.39 10.59 0.98
C CYS A 71 2.60 11.94 0.31
N LYS A 72 1.88 12.17 -0.79
CA LYS A 72 1.94 13.42 -1.55
C LYS A 72 0.58 13.77 -2.12
N LEU A 73 -0.04 14.80 -1.55
CA LEU A 73 -1.32 15.35 -1.99
C LEU A 73 -1.21 15.99 -3.39
N HIS A 74 -2.23 15.80 -4.21
CA HIS A 74 -2.44 16.54 -5.47
C HIS A 74 -3.93 16.85 -5.66
N GLY A 75 -4.29 17.51 -6.77
CA GLY A 75 -5.65 18.03 -6.99
C GLY A 75 -6.75 16.97 -7.18
N TYR A 76 -6.42 15.68 -7.27
CA TYR A 76 -7.39 14.61 -7.54
C TYR A 76 -7.30 13.43 -6.55
N GLY A 77 -6.45 13.54 -5.54
CA GLY A 77 -6.14 12.43 -4.64
C GLY A 77 -4.83 12.64 -3.91
N THR A 78 -4.36 11.55 -3.30
CA THR A 78 -3.07 11.50 -2.62
C THR A 78 -2.30 10.30 -3.14
N ASN A 79 -1.08 10.54 -3.59
CA ASN A 79 -0.11 9.49 -3.86
C ASN A 79 0.39 8.95 -2.52
N ILE A 80 0.39 7.64 -2.33
CA ILE A 80 0.87 6.96 -1.12
C ILE A 80 1.79 5.81 -1.52
N SER A 81 2.92 5.65 -0.84
CA SER A 81 3.81 4.50 -1.02
C SER A 81 4.30 3.96 0.32
N GLY A 82 4.70 2.68 0.33
CA GLY A 82 5.22 2.01 1.51
C GLY A 82 4.95 0.51 1.48
N HIS A 83 5.04 -0.13 2.63
CA HIS A 83 4.66 -1.53 2.76
C HIS A 83 3.14 -1.72 2.57
N TRP A 84 2.75 -2.80 1.91
CA TRP A 84 1.37 -3.10 1.53
C TRP A 84 0.39 -2.93 2.69
N ASP A 85 0.70 -3.55 3.83
CA ASP A 85 -0.18 -3.52 5.00
C ASP A 85 -0.31 -2.12 5.61
N ASP A 86 0.75 -1.31 5.55
CA ASP A 86 0.73 0.07 6.06
C ASP A 86 -0.09 0.98 5.13
N VAL A 87 0.07 0.85 3.81
CA VAL A 87 -0.68 1.63 2.81
C VAL A 87 -2.17 1.27 2.88
N MET A 88 -2.50 -0.03 2.81
CA MET A 88 -3.89 -0.48 2.87
C MET A 88 -4.51 -0.22 4.25
N GLY A 89 -3.71 -0.32 5.31
CA GLY A 89 -4.12 0.04 6.67
C GLY A 89 -4.46 1.53 6.79
N ALA A 90 -3.64 2.43 6.23
CA ALA A 90 -3.92 3.87 6.25
C ALA A 90 -5.24 4.20 5.51
N ILE A 91 -5.50 3.56 4.35
CA ILE A 91 -6.75 3.74 3.60
C ILE A 91 -7.96 3.21 4.40
N LYS A 92 -7.83 2.04 5.04
CA LYS A 92 -8.86 1.49 5.92
C LYS A 92 -9.16 2.45 7.08
N ASP A 93 -8.12 2.98 7.71
CA ASP A 93 -8.25 3.87 8.86
C ASP A 93 -8.87 5.22 8.46
N ALA A 94 -8.58 5.71 7.25
CA ALA A 94 -9.25 6.88 6.69
C ALA A 94 -10.76 6.64 6.53
N HIS A 95 -11.18 5.50 5.98
CA HIS A 95 -12.59 5.14 5.86
C HIS A 95 -13.28 4.99 7.23
N ALA A 96 -12.64 4.28 8.16
CA ALA A 96 -13.17 4.11 9.52
C ALA A 96 -13.35 5.45 10.23
N MET A 97 -12.33 6.33 10.15
CA MET A 97 -12.38 7.67 10.72
C MET A 97 -13.55 8.50 10.16
N LEU A 98 -13.75 8.47 8.84
CA LEU A 98 -14.85 9.21 8.20
C LEU A 98 -16.22 8.70 8.64
N HIS A 99 -16.40 7.38 8.78
CA HIS A 99 -17.64 6.80 9.30
C HIS A 99 -17.85 7.14 10.79
N ASP A 100 -16.86 6.83 11.62
CA ASP A 100 -17.01 6.84 13.08
C ASP A 100 -16.99 8.24 13.68
N ARG A 101 -16.16 9.15 13.14
CA ARG A 101 -15.92 10.48 13.72
C ARG A 101 -16.66 11.58 12.98
N MET A 102 -16.88 11.42 11.68
CA MET A 102 -17.50 12.45 10.84
C MET A 102 -18.92 12.10 10.41
N GLY A 103 -19.41 10.90 10.72
CA GLY A 103 -20.78 10.49 10.40
C GLY A 103 -21.04 10.36 8.89
N VAL A 104 -20.00 10.18 8.08
CA VAL A 104 -20.15 9.99 6.64
C VAL A 104 -20.82 8.64 6.41
N LEU A 105 -22.04 8.63 5.88
CA LEU A 105 -22.80 7.39 5.70
C LEU A 105 -22.29 6.53 4.54
N ARG A 106 -21.69 7.15 3.52
CA ARG A 106 -21.20 6.47 2.32
C ARG A 106 -19.95 7.14 1.79
N ILE A 107 -18.97 6.32 1.43
CA ILE A 107 -17.70 6.74 0.84
C ILE A 107 -17.55 6.00 -0.49
N THR A 108 -17.18 6.72 -1.55
CA THR A 108 -16.71 6.10 -2.78
C THR A 108 -15.24 6.41 -2.94
N SER A 109 -14.44 5.40 -3.22
CA SER A 109 -12.99 5.57 -3.39
C SER A 109 -12.54 4.98 -4.71
N ASN A 110 -11.68 5.71 -5.40
CA ASN A 110 -10.97 5.20 -6.57
C ASN A 110 -9.50 5.03 -6.19
N MET A 111 -8.91 3.89 -6.54
CA MET A 111 -7.51 3.63 -6.29
C MET A 111 -6.88 2.93 -7.47
N ARG A 112 -5.69 3.38 -7.86
CA ARG A 112 -4.80 2.67 -8.78
C ARG A 112 -3.50 2.40 -8.04
N PHE A 113 -3.01 1.17 -8.11
CA PHE A 113 -1.75 0.83 -7.48
C PHE A 113 -0.93 -0.11 -8.35
N GLY A 114 0.37 -0.13 -8.08
CA GLY A 114 1.32 -0.99 -8.77
C GLY A 114 2.38 -1.51 -7.82
N THR A 115 2.83 -2.72 -8.12
CA THR A 115 3.91 -3.43 -7.42
C THR A 115 4.93 -3.90 -8.45
N ARG A 116 6.18 -4.01 -8.05
CA ARG A 116 7.25 -4.54 -8.91
C ARG A 116 8.28 -5.28 -8.05
N VAL A 117 9.04 -6.19 -8.67
CA VAL A 117 10.07 -7.00 -7.98
C VAL A 117 11.46 -6.83 -8.58
N ASP A 118 11.57 -6.12 -9.69
CA ASP A 118 12.79 -5.95 -10.47
C ASP A 118 13.68 -4.81 -9.96
N LYS A 119 13.10 -3.78 -9.33
CA LYS A 119 13.85 -2.70 -8.66
C LYS A 119 13.03 -1.99 -7.58
N ALA A 120 13.72 -1.49 -6.57
CA ALA A 120 13.18 -0.47 -5.67
C ALA A 120 13.06 0.86 -6.43
N GLN A 121 11.95 1.55 -6.24
CA GLN A 121 11.69 2.85 -6.86
C GLN A 121 10.73 3.61 -5.96
N SER A 122 10.86 4.94 -5.89
CA SER A 122 9.87 5.84 -5.29
C SER A 122 8.92 6.42 -6.34
N ILE A 123 7.88 7.13 -5.91
CA ILE A 123 6.98 7.85 -6.83
C ILE A 123 7.74 9.02 -7.46
N GLU A 124 8.57 9.70 -6.68
CA GLU A 124 9.43 10.80 -7.09
C GLU A 124 10.40 10.34 -8.19
N ASP A 125 11.01 9.16 -8.06
CA ASP A 125 11.92 8.62 -9.08
C ASP A 125 11.22 8.42 -10.42
N LYS A 126 9.93 8.02 -10.40
CA LYS A 126 9.14 7.87 -11.64
C LYS A 126 8.88 9.22 -12.29
N VAL A 127 8.57 10.25 -11.49
CA VAL A 127 8.35 11.60 -12.00
C VAL A 127 9.65 12.17 -12.57
N SER A 128 10.74 12.11 -11.80
CA SER A 128 12.06 12.63 -12.21
C SER A 128 12.56 11.99 -13.49
N ALA A 129 12.41 10.67 -13.66
CA ALA A 129 12.83 9.99 -14.89
C ALA A 129 12.08 10.48 -16.14
N VAL A 130 10.79 10.82 -16.03
CA VAL A 130 10.02 11.39 -17.13
C VAL A 130 10.45 12.85 -17.38
N GLU A 131 10.61 13.65 -16.33
CA GLU A 131 11.06 15.05 -16.43
C GLU A 131 12.45 15.17 -17.07
N GLU A 132 13.37 14.27 -16.73
CA GLU A 132 14.70 14.19 -17.38
C GLU A 132 14.57 13.84 -18.86
N GLY A 133 13.72 12.88 -19.21
CA GLY A 133 13.44 12.51 -20.60
C GLY A 133 12.86 13.67 -21.43
N LEU A 134 11.97 14.48 -20.83
CA LEU A 134 11.42 15.68 -21.47
C LEU A 134 12.48 16.74 -21.75
N LYS A 135 13.45 16.91 -20.85
CA LYS A 135 14.57 17.85 -21.05
C LYS A 135 15.53 17.40 -22.15
N GLY A 136 15.80 16.10 -22.25
CA GLY A 136 16.68 15.52 -23.28
C GLY A 136 16.06 15.43 -24.68
N GLY A 137 14.74 15.60 -24.82
CA GLY A 137 14.03 15.50 -26.10
C GLY A 137 14.04 16.76 -26.97
N HIS A 138 14.56 17.89 -26.48
CA HIS A 138 14.50 19.18 -27.19
C HIS A 138 15.76 19.51 -28.02
N GLU A 139 16.88 18.80 -27.85
CA GLU A 139 18.13 19.07 -28.59
C GLU A 139 18.20 18.41 -29.98
N ALA A 140 17.26 17.51 -30.33
CA ALA A 140 17.29 16.75 -31.59
C ALA A 140 16.38 17.31 -32.72
N ALA A 141 15.69 18.43 -32.49
CA ALA A 141 14.71 18.99 -33.45
C ALA A 141 15.08 20.38 -33.98
N GLY A 142 16.38 20.73 -33.96
CA GLY A 142 16.89 22.03 -34.41
C GLY A 142 18.30 21.95 -35.00
N SER A 143 18.47 21.20 -36.09
CA SER A 143 19.58 21.37 -37.04
C SER A 143 19.13 20.95 -38.45
#